data_AF-A0A3C0GNP1-F1
#
_entry.id   AF-A0A3C0GNP1-F1
#
_cell.length_a   1.000
_cell.length_b   1.000
_cell.length_c   1.000
_cell.angle_alpha   90.00
_cell.angle_beta   90.00
_cell.angle_gamma   90.00
#
_symmetry.space_group_name_H-M   'P 1'
#
loop_
_entity.id
_entity.type
_entity.pdbx_description
1 polymer ?
#
loop_
_entity_poly.entity_id
_entity_poly.type
_entity_poly.pdbx_seq_one_letter_code
_entity_poly.pdbx_strand_id
1 'polypeptide(L)'
;LATQNPVEQEGTYPLPEAQLDRFLLKVLIDYPQLEDEKRMVDAITTGRSAADFDLSQVPRVLTAAEVVALQQATAAIAVDPEVIDYAVRIVAATRRWPGIALGAGPRGSIALVRAARAQAVLAGRDFVTPDDIRDIAKPALRHRIALAPELQIEGQSADDALDALLAKVEAPRK
;
A
#
# COMPACT_ATOMS: atom_id res chain seq x y z
N LEU A 1 9.81 7.78 -4.58
CA LEU A 1 8.89 7.90 -3.44
C LEU A 1 8.43 9.35 -3.39
N ALA A 2 7.14 9.62 -3.16
CA ALA A 2 6.63 10.97 -2.91
C ALA A 2 6.09 11.01 -1.47
N THR A 3 6.33 12.11 -0.76
CA THR A 3 5.89 12.32 0.63
C THR A 3 5.01 13.55 0.69
N GLN A 4 3.97 13.51 1.52
CA GLN A 4 3.07 14.64 1.75
C GLN A 4 2.99 14.90 3.25
N ASN A 5 3.24 16.14 3.66
CA ASN A 5 3.01 16.58 5.04
C ASN A 5 1.51 16.94 5.19
N PRO A 6 0.75 16.25 6.05
CA PRO A 6 -0.69 16.51 6.18
C PRO A 6 -1.01 17.81 6.95
N VAL A 7 -0.05 18.43 7.63
CA VAL A 7 -0.30 19.55 8.57
C VAL A 7 -0.06 20.94 7.94
N GLU A 8 0.83 21.06 6.95
CA GLU A 8 1.10 22.33 6.30
C GLU A 8 0.05 22.65 5.22
N GLN A 9 -0.72 23.72 5.43
CA GLN A 9 -1.77 24.22 4.51
C GLN A 9 -1.37 25.50 3.76
N GLU A 10 -0.26 26.16 4.11
CA GLU A 10 0.23 27.33 3.40
C GLU A 10 1.05 26.91 2.17
N GLY A 11 0.49 27.11 0.98
CA GLY A 11 1.20 26.94 -0.30
C GLY A 11 1.23 25.51 -0.87
N THR A 12 0.65 24.54 -0.18
CA THR A 12 0.55 23.14 -0.60
C THR A 12 -0.84 22.84 -1.16
N TYR A 13 -0.94 22.78 -2.49
CA TYR A 13 -2.17 22.27 -3.12
C TYR A 13 -2.20 20.74 -2.98
N PRO A 14 -3.24 20.15 -2.38
CA PRO A 14 -3.36 18.70 -2.32
C PRO A 14 -3.34 18.14 -3.74
N LEU A 15 -2.65 17.01 -3.92
CA LEU A 15 -2.61 16.34 -5.22
C LEU A 15 -4.05 15.98 -5.62
N PRO A 16 -4.50 16.36 -6.83
CA PRO A 16 -5.79 15.93 -7.33
C PRO A 16 -5.91 14.41 -7.32
N GLU A 17 -7.11 13.87 -7.15
CA GLU A 17 -7.39 12.44 -7.05
C GLU A 17 -6.85 11.67 -8.28
N ALA A 18 -6.95 12.27 -9.46
CA ALA A 18 -6.41 11.73 -10.70
C ALA A 18 -4.88 11.57 -10.68
N GLN A 19 -4.16 12.38 -9.90
CA GLN A 19 -2.72 12.26 -9.70
C GLN A 19 -2.39 11.21 -8.63
N LEU A 20 -3.17 11.16 -7.55
CA LEU A 20 -3.03 10.15 -6.50
C LEU A 20 -3.22 8.73 -7.04
N ASP A 21 -4.18 8.50 -7.94
CA ASP A 21 -4.45 7.19 -8.55
C ASP A 21 -3.24 6.62 -9.34
N ARG A 22 -2.25 7.44 -9.69
CA ARG A 22 -1.00 7.00 -10.33
C ARG A 22 -0.05 6.29 -9.36
N PHE A 23 -0.21 6.47 -8.06
CA PHE A 23 0.60 5.78 -7.05
C PHE A 23 0.09 4.36 -6.84
N LEU A 24 1.03 3.40 -6.79
CA LEU A 24 0.69 1.99 -6.54
C LEU A 24 0.09 1.82 -5.14
N LEU A 25 0.76 2.38 -4.12
CA LEU A 25 0.38 2.29 -2.72
C LEU A 25 0.42 3.66 -2.06
N LYS A 26 -0.51 3.92 -1.14
CA LYS A 26 -0.41 5.00 -0.13
C LYS A 26 -0.07 4.35 1.21
N VAL A 27 1.15 4.58 1.68
CA VAL A 27 1.62 4.12 3.00
C VAL A 27 1.38 5.24 4.00
N LEU A 28 0.76 4.89 5.12
CA LEU A 28 0.62 5.79 6.27
C LEU A 28 1.79 5.49 7.20
N ILE A 29 2.57 6.51 7.54
CA ILE A 29 3.70 6.40 8.45
C ILE A 29 3.28 7.10 9.74
N ASP A 30 3.21 6.34 10.81
CA ASP A 30 2.98 6.86 12.16
C ASP A 30 4.33 7.05 12.87
N TYR A 31 4.28 7.62 14.07
CA TYR A 31 5.45 7.73 14.93
C TYR A 31 6.01 6.35 15.29
N PRO A 32 7.34 6.24 15.44
CA PRO A 32 7.98 5.02 15.94
C PRO A 32 7.48 4.69 17.35
N GLN A 33 7.69 3.44 17.78
CA GLN A 33 7.49 3.10 19.19
C GLN A 33 8.49 3.87 20.06
N LEU A 34 8.10 4.17 21.31
CA LEU A 34 8.93 4.97 22.24
C LEU A 34 10.36 4.44 22.40
N GLU A 35 10.53 3.11 22.44
CA GLU A 35 11.85 2.48 22.54
C GLU A 35 12.68 2.66 21.26
N ASP A 36 12.05 2.63 20.10
CA ASP A 36 12.72 2.88 18.82
C ASP A 36 13.11 4.35 18.69
N GLU A 37 12.22 5.25 19.12
CA GLU A 37 12.49 6.69 19.18
C GLU A 37 13.67 6.99 20.10
N LYS A 38 13.66 6.41 21.30
CA LYS A 38 14.76 6.53 22.25
C LYS A 38 16.08 6.03 21.66
N ARG A 39 16.10 4.86 21.01
CA ARG A 39 17.30 4.34 20.33
C ARG A 39 17.80 5.29 19.23
N MET A 40 16.90 5.91 18.48
CA MET A 40 17.28 6.90 17.46
C MET A 40 17.89 8.16 18.09
N VAL A 41 17.26 8.70 19.14
CA VAL A 41 17.75 9.89 19.85
C VAL A 41 19.08 9.60 20.54
N ASP A 42 19.22 8.46 21.21
CA ASP A 42 20.46 8.01 21.86
C ASP A 42 21.60 7.88 20.83
N ALA A 43 21.33 7.30 19.65
CA ALA A 43 22.33 7.18 18.60
C ALA A 43 22.88 8.55 18.15
N ILE A 44 22.01 9.54 17.95
CA ILE A 44 22.39 10.89 17.51
C ILE A 44 23.11 11.65 18.64
N THR A 45 22.62 11.55 19.88
CA THR A 45 23.14 12.29 21.03
C THR A 45 24.46 11.72 21.58
N THR A 46 24.74 10.44 21.35
CA THR A 46 26.04 9.81 21.66
C THR A 46 27.11 10.04 20.58
N GLY A 47 26.82 10.92 19.61
CA GLY A 47 27.79 11.40 18.63
C GLY A 47 27.82 10.61 17.32
N ARG A 48 26.88 9.69 17.05
CA ARG A 48 26.70 9.15 15.69
C ARG A 48 25.93 10.17 14.86
N SER A 49 26.66 10.96 14.10
CA SER A 49 26.09 11.85 13.08
C SER A 49 25.65 11.05 11.85
N ALA A 50 24.77 11.61 11.02
CA ALA A 50 24.53 11.08 9.67
C ALA A 50 25.83 10.96 8.84
N ALA A 51 26.87 11.72 9.20
CA ALA A 51 28.21 11.61 8.61
C ALA A 51 28.98 10.33 9.02
N ASP A 52 28.61 9.69 10.14
CA ASP A 52 29.20 8.42 10.61
C ASP A 52 28.50 7.19 10.01
N PHE A 53 27.40 7.39 9.28
CA PHE A 53 26.84 6.36 8.41
C PHE A 53 27.74 6.20 7.18
N ASP A 54 28.83 5.46 7.39
CA ASP A 54 29.68 5.02 6.30
C ASP A 54 28.91 4.03 5.42
N LEU A 55 28.30 4.56 4.36
CA LEU A 55 27.58 3.77 3.36
C LEU A 55 28.48 2.72 2.69
N SER A 56 29.81 2.85 2.76
CA SER A 56 30.73 1.83 2.25
C SER A 56 30.71 0.54 3.08
N GLN A 57 30.22 0.59 4.33
CA GLN A 57 30.02 -0.59 5.18
C GLN A 57 28.73 -1.35 4.86
N VAL A 58 27.82 -0.79 4.06
CA VAL A 58 26.59 -1.48 3.66
C VAL A 58 26.94 -2.45 2.54
N PRO A 59 26.88 -3.79 2.78
CA PRO A 59 27.24 -4.73 1.75
C PRO A 59 26.25 -4.65 0.59
N ARG A 60 26.78 -4.59 -0.62
CA ARG A 60 25.95 -4.69 -1.82
C ARG A 60 25.42 -6.12 -1.93
N VAL A 61 24.13 -6.29 -1.67
CA VAL A 61 23.45 -7.59 -1.77
C VAL A 61 22.92 -7.89 -3.18
N LEU A 62 22.70 -6.86 -4.00
CA LEU A 62 22.17 -6.99 -5.35
C LEU A 62 22.82 -5.97 -6.31
N THR A 63 22.88 -6.36 -7.58
CA THR A 63 23.24 -5.52 -8.70
C THR A 63 22.00 -4.90 -9.36
N ALA A 64 22.20 -3.84 -10.16
CA ALA A 64 21.09 -3.22 -10.89
C ALA A 64 20.42 -4.20 -11.87
N ALA A 65 21.22 -5.08 -12.49
CA ALA A 65 20.73 -6.12 -13.39
C ALA A 65 19.88 -7.16 -12.62
N GLU A 66 20.32 -7.57 -11.43
CA GLU A 66 19.55 -8.49 -10.58
C GLU A 66 18.23 -7.86 -10.09
N VAL A 67 18.20 -6.55 -9.81
CA VAL A 67 16.94 -5.85 -9.47
C VAL A 67 15.96 -5.91 -10.64
N VAL A 68 16.41 -5.67 -11.87
CA VAL A 68 15.54 -5.78 -13.07
C VAL A 68 15.07 -7.22 -13.27
N ALA A 69 15.95 -8.20 -13.09
CA ALA A 69 15.59 -9.62 -13.17
C ALA A 69 14.54 -9.99 -12.11
N LEU A 70 14.69 -9.51 -10.86
CA LEU A 70 13.72 -9.71 -9.78
C LEU A 70 12.37 -9.07 -10.09
N GLN A 71 12.34 -7.89 -10.70
CA GLN A 71 11.09 -7.25 -11.13
C GLN A 71 10.36 -8.10 -12.18
N GLN A 72 11.10 -8.67 -13.14
CA GLN A 72 10.53 -9.57 -14.16
C GLN A 72 10.04 -10.88 -13.56
N ALA A 73 10.83 -11.50 -12.69
CA ALA A 73 10.46 -12.72 -11.98
C ALA A 73 9.20 -12.51 -11.12
N THR A 74 9.13 -11.40 -10.38
CA THR A 74 7.94 -11.03 -9.59
C THR A 74 6.72 -10.84 -10.48
N ALA A 75 6.87 -10.23 -11.67
CA ALA A 75 5.77 -10.06 -12.61
C ALA A 75 5.25 -11.39 -13.20
N ALA A 76 6.10 -12.44 -13.20
CA ALA A 76 5.77 -13.76 -13.73
C ALA A 76 5.11 -14.70 -12.71
N ILE A 77 5.03 -14.30 -11.43
CA ILE A 77 4.37 -15.09 -10.37
C ILE A 77 2.94 -15.45 -10.77
N ALA A 78 2.59 -16.72 -10.55
CA ALA A 78 1.31 -17.28 -10.94
C ALA A 78 0.16 -16.63 -10.15
N VAL A 79 -0.95 -16.36 -10.84
CA VAL A 79 -2.17 -15.82 -10.21
C VAL A 79 -3.34 -16.57 -10.82
N ASP A 80 -4.05 -17.33 -9.99
CA ASP A 80 -5.20 -18.09 -10.46
C ASP A 80 -6.34 -17.15 -10.90
N PRO A 81 -7.13 -17.53 -11.92
CA PRO A 81 -8.25 -16.73 -12.39
C PRO A 81 -9.23 -16.33 -11.29
N GLU A 82 -9.45 -17.19 -10.29
CA GLU A 82 -10.32 -16.89 -9.14
C GLU A 82 -9.75 -15.82 -8.21
N VAL A 83 -8.43 -15.74 -8.07
CA VAL A 83 -7.74 -14.68 -7.30
C VAL A 83 -7.81 -13.36 -8.06
N ILE A 84 -7.69 -13.40 -9.39
CA ILE A 84 -7.92 -12.22 -10.26
C ILE A 84 -9.36 -11.74 -10.12
N ASP A 85 -10.33 -12.63 -10.21
CA ASP A 85 -11.75 -12.32 -10.01
C ASP A 85 -11.99 -11.71 -8.63
N TYR A 86 -11.40 -12.28 -7.57
CA TYR A 86 -11.49 -11.74 -6.21
C TYR A 86 -11.00 -10.28 -6.13
N ALA A 87 -9.84 -9.97 -6.71
CA ALA A 87 -9.31 -8.62 -6.78
C ALA A 87 -10.25 -7.65 -7.54
N VAL A 88 -10.86 -8.13 -8.63
CA VAL A 88 -11.84 -7.36 -9.40
C VAL A 88 -13.12 -7.14 -8.59
N ARG A 89 -13.62 -8.15 -7.88
CA ARG A 89 -14.82 -8.06 -7.03
C ARG A 89 -14.64 -7.06 -5.90
N ILE A 90 -13.49 -7.05 -5.22
CA ILE A 90 -13.16 -6.05 -4.19
C ILE A 90 -13.27 -4.64 -4.77
N VAL A 91 -12.59 -4.38 -5.90
CA VAL A 91 -12.57 -3.04 -6.53
C VAL A 91 -13.95 -2.65 -7.05
N ALA A 92 -14.70 -3.59 -7.63
CA ALA A 92 -16.07 -3.36 -8.08
C ALA A 92 -17.04 -3.10 -6.92
N ALA A 93 -16.81 -3.69 -5.74
CA ALA A 93 -17.60 -3.42 -4.55
C ALA A 93 -17.42 -1.97 -4.09
N THR A 94 -16.21 -1.38 -4.18
CA THR A 94 -15.98 0.02 -3.76
C THR A 94 -16.86 1.03 -4.51
N ARG A 95 -17.23 0.72 -5.76
CA ARG A 95 -18.07 1.58 -6.62
C ARG A 95 -19.56 1.52 -6.29
N ARG A 96 -19.97 0.56 -5.47
CA ARG A 96 -21.37 0.30 -5.08
C ARG A 96 -21.55 0.28 -3.57
N TRP A 97 -20.50 0.55 -2.81
CA TRP A 97 -20.51 0.46 -1.36
C TRP A 97 -21.22 1.68 -0.77
N PRO A 98 -22.20 1.50 0.14
CA PRO A 98 -22.83 2.61 0.82
C PRO A 98 -21.82 3.49 1.54
N GLY A 99 -21.88 4.81 1.30
CA GLY A 99 -20.97 5.78 1.90
C GLY A 99 -19.63 5.95 1.20
N ILE A 100 -19.35 5.25 0.09
CA ILE A 100 -18.27 5.61 -0.84
C ILE A 100 -18.88 6.43 -1.98
N ALA A 101 -18.53 7.72 -2.06
CA ALA A 101 -18.97 8.63 -3.12
C ALA A 101 -18.25 8.38 -4.46
N LEU A 102 -16.97 8.00 -4.41
CA LEU A 102 -16.18 7.63 -5.57
C LEU A 102 -15.41 6.34 -5.28
N GLY A 103 -15.67 5.28 -6.04
CA GLY A 103 -14.97 4.01 -5.91
C GLY A 103 -13.73 3.90 -6.81
N ALA A 104 -12.89 2.91 -6.53
CA ALA A 104 -11.66 2.69 -7.26
C ALA A 104 -11.90 2.20 -8.70
N GLY A 105 -11.11 2.75 -9.63
CA GLY A 105 -11.11 2.34 -11.05
C GLY A 105 -10.32 1.05 -11.33
N PRO A 106 -10.21 0.63 -12.60
CA PRO A 106 -9.53 -0.62 -13.01
C PRO A 106 -8.07 -0.72 -12.56
N ARG A 107 -7.41 0.43 -12.41
CA ARG A 107 -6.05 0.48 -11.85
C ARG A 107 -5.99 -0.12 -10.45
N GLY A 108 -7.08 -0.06 -9.68
CA GLY A 108 -7.17 -0.66 -8.35
C GLY A 108 -6.92 -2.16 -8.42
N SER A 109 -7.61 -2.85 -9.33
CA SER A 109 -7.45 -4.30 -9.54
C SER A 109 -6.03 -4.65 -9.96
N ILE A 110 -5.45 -3.85 -10.86
CA ILE A 110 -4.06 -4.03 -11.31
C ILE A 110 -3.08 -3.84 -10.15
N ALA A 111 -3.32 -2.84 -9.28
CA ALA A 111 -2.48 -2.58 -8.12
C ALA A 111 -2.51 -3.73 -7.12
N LEU A 112 -3.70 -4.26 -6.81
CA LEU A 112 -3.87 -5.42 -5.93
C LEU A 112 -3.04 -6.61 -6.43
N VAL A 113 -3.24 -7.03 -7.68
CA VAL A 113 -2.54 -8.20 -8.24
C VAL A 113 -1.03 -7.97 -8.30
N ARG A 114 -0.58 -6.79 -8.75
CA ARG A 114 0.85 -6.49 -8.89
C ARG A 114 1.57 -6.53 -7.55
N ALA A 115 0.97 -5.99 -6.50
CA ALA A 115 1.59 -5.94 -5.19
C ALA A 115 1.42 -7.27 -4.42
N ALA A 116 0.33 -8.01 -4.66
CA ALA A 116 0.17 -9.37 -4.12
C ALA A 116 1.21 -10.35 -4.69
N ARG A 117 1.62 -10.21 -5.95
CA ARG A 117 2.78 -10.95 -6.50
C ARG A 117 4.07 -10.67 -5.74
N ALA A 118 4.30 -9.42 -5.37
CA ALA A 118 5.47 -9.06 -4.56
C ALA A 118 5.38 -9.69 -3.16
N GLN A 119 4.20 -9.72 -2.54
CA GLN A 119 3.99 -10.41 -1.27
C GLN A 119 4.27 -11.92 -1.36
N ALA A 120 3.80 -12.57 -2.42
CA ALA A 120 4.10 -13.98 -2.65
C ALA A 120 5.62 -14.25 -2.73
N VAL A 121 6.36 -13.42 -3.48
CA VAL A 121 7.84 -13.53 -3.56
C VAL A 121 8.50 -13.34 -2.20
N LEU A 122 8.09 -12.30 -1.44
CA LEU A 122 8.63 -12.03 -0.10
C LEU A 122 8.31 -13.15 0.89
N ALA A 123 7.20 -13.85 0.69
CA ALA A 123 6.80 -15.04 1.45
C ALA A 123 7.43 -16.34 0.92
N GLY A 124 8.29 -16.28 -0.11
CA GLY A 124 8.95 -17.46 -0.69
C GLY A 124 8.03 -18.36 -1.53
N ARG A 125 6.91 -17.82 -2.02
CA ARG A 125 5.93 -18.53 -2.85
C ARG A 125 6.01 -18.08 -4.32
N ASP A 126 5.66 -18.99 -5.22
CA ASP A 126 5.59 -18.79 -6.67
C ASP A 126 4.16 -18.56 -7.20
N PHE A 127 3.16 -18.51 -6.30
CA PHE A 127 1.77 -18.19 -6.60
C PHE A 127 1.15 -17.23 -5.57
N VAL A 128 0.19 -16.44 -6.04
CA VAL A 128 -0.59 -15.51 -5.22
C VAL A 128 -1.79 -16.21 -4.58
N THR A 129 -2.04 -15.90 -3.31
CA THR A 129 -3.21 -16.36 -2.55
C THR A 129 -4.25 -15.23 -2.39
N PRO A 130 -5.51 -15.54 -2.04
CA PRO A 130 -6.49 -14.53 -1.68
C PRO A 130 -6.05 -13.61 -0.52
N ASP A 131 -5.26 -14.14 0.42
CA ASP A 131 -4.78 -13.36 1.56
C ASP A 131 -3.78 -12.28 1.13
N ASP A 132 -2.92 -12.55 0.15
CA ASP A 132 -2.03 -11.54 -0.42
C ASP A 132 -2.79 -10.33 -1.01
N ILE A 133 -3.95 -10.60 -1.63
CA ILE A 133 -4.84 -9.56 -2.16
C ILE A 133 -5.49 -8.77 -1.02
N ARG A 134 -5.93 -9.46 0.04
CA ARG A 134 -6.55 -8.84 1.21
C ARG A 134 -5.58 -7.95 1.96
N ASP A 135 -4.36 -8.41 2.19
CA ASP A 135 -3.33 -7.68 2.95
C ASP A 135 -2.92 -6.38 2.25
N ILE A 136 -2.91 -6.36 0.93
CA ILE A 136 -2.57 -5.16 0.16
C ILE A 136 -3.77 -4.25 -0.16
N ALA A 137 -4.99 -4.68 0.16
CA ALA A 137 -6.20 -3.95 -0.24
C ALA A 137 -6.23 -2.51 0.28
N LYS A 138 -5.95 -2.32 1.57
CA LYS A 138 -5.93 -0.97 2.17
C LYS A 138 -4.88 -0.05 1.54
N PRO A 139 -3.57 -0.39 1.54
CA PRO A 139 -2.57 0.51 0.96
C PRO A 139 -2.76 0.73 -0.55
N ALA A 140 -3.37 -0.20 -1.29
CA ALA A 140 -3.64 -0.03 -2.72
C ALA A 140 -4.89 0.82 -3.03
N LEU A 141 -5.90 0.81 -2.15
CA LEU A 141 -7.22 1.38 -2.45
C LEU A 141 -7.58 2.64 -1.65
N ARG A 142 -6.96 2.90 -0.49
CA ARG A 142 -7.33 4.02 0.41
C ARG A 142 -7.24 5.41 -0.25
N HIS A 143 -6.37 5.58 -1.24
CA HIS A 143 -6.20 6.82 -2.01
C HIS A 143 -6.97 6.82 -3.33
N ARG A 144 -7.79 5.78 -3.56
CA ARG A 144 -8.59 5.58 -4.78
C ARG A 144 -10.08 5.55 -4.49
N ILE A 145 -10.45 5.77 -3.23
CA ILE A 145 -11.84 5.95 -2.83
C ILE A 145 -12.01 7.32 -2.18
N ALA A 146 -13.17 7.93 -2.40
CA ALA A 146 -13.61 9.11 -1.67
C ALA A 146 -14.87 8.74 -0.89
N LEU A 147 -14.86 9.02 0.42
CA LEU A 147 -16.04 8.82 1.26
C LEU A 147 -17.10 9.87 0.95
N ALA A 148 -18.35 9.51 1.17
CA ALA A 148 -19.45 10.45 1.18
C ALA A 148 -19.32 11.41 2.39
N PRO A 149 -19.77 12.67 2.26
CA PRO A 149 -19.63 13.68 3.31
C PRO A 149 -20.18 13.23 4.67
N GLU A 150 -21.27 12.45 4.67
CA GLU A 150 -21.92 11.96 5.88
C GLU A 150 -20.97 11.07 6.70
N LEU A 151 -20.25 10.15 6.05
CA LEU A 151 -19.28 9.29 6.72
C LEU A 151 -18.07 10.08 7.25
N GLN A 152 -17.65 11.12 6.54
CA GLN A 152 -16.57 11.99 6.99
C GLN A 152 -16.95 12.76 8.26
N ILE A 153 -18.20 13.24 8.34
CA ILE A 153 -18.73 13.93 9.52
C ILE A 153 -18.79 12.98 10.73
N GLU A 154 -19.12 11.71 10.49
CA GLU A 154 -19.09 10.66 11.51
C GLU A 154 -17.67 10.23 11.92
N GLY A 155 -16.64 10.81 11.29
CA GLY A 155 -15.23 10.50 11.58
C GLY A 155 -14.73 9.19 10.99
N GLN A 156 -15.47 8.57 10.06
CA GLN A 156 -15.02 7.35 9.40
C GLN A 156 -13.87 7.63 8.42
N SER A 157 -12.92 6.71 8.38
CA SER A 157 -11.80 6.73 7.46
C SER A 157 -12.03 5.83 6.24
N ALA A 158 -11.24 6.05 5.18
CA ALA A 158 -11.22 5.17 4.02
C ALA A 158 -10.87 3.72 4.41
N ASP A 159 -10.00 3.54 5.40
CA ASP A 159 -9.61 2.22 5.89
C ASP A 159 -10.78 1.51 6.62
N ASP A 160 -11.63 2.24 7.35
CA ASP A 160 -12.82 1.67 8.00
C ASP A 160 -13.83 1.14 6.97
N ALA A 161 -14.09 1.94 5.92
CA ALA A 161 -14.97 1.53 4.82
C ALA A 161 -14.40 0.30 4.07
N LEU A 162 -13.08 0.26 3.87
CA LEU A 162 -12.41 -0.87 3.24
C LEU A 162 -12.45 -2.13 4.12
N ASP A 163 -12.25 -2.02 5.43
CA ASP A 163 -12.33 -3.16 6.35
C ASP A 163 -13.76 -3.76 6.34
N ALA A 164 -14.79 -2.91 6.40
CA ALA A 164 -16.19 -3.35 6.31
C ALA A 164 -16.50 -4.04 4.97
N LEU A 165 -15.98 -3.50 3.86
CA LEU A 165 -16.12 -4.07 2.53
C LEU A 165 -15.42 -5.42 2.40
N LEU A 166 -14.17 -5.52 2.85
CA LEU A 166 -13.36 -6.75 2.79
C LEU A 166 -13.95 -7.88 3.64
N ALA A 167 -14.69 -7.55 4.70
CA ALA A 167 -15.44 -8.52 5.48
C ALA A 167 -16.67 -9.10 4.72
N LYS A 168 -17.20 -8.38 3.72
CA LYS A 168 -18.37 -8.81 2.92
C LYS A 168 -18.01 -9.47 1.60
N VAL A 169 -16.89 -9.12 0.98
CA VAL A 169 -16.45 -9.74 -0.27
C VAL A 169 -15.81 -11.09 0.04
N GLU A 170 -16.52 -12.17 -0.28
CA GLU A 170 -16.04 -13.54 -0.04
C GLU A 170 -14.80 -13.87 -0.87
N ALA A 171 -13.75 -14.34 -0.19
CA ALA A 171 -12.59 -14.92 -0.85
C ALA A 171 -12.99 -16.25 -1.52
N PRO A 172 -12.37 -16.62 -2.65
CA PRO A 172 -12.60 -17.91 -3.28
C PRO A 172 -12.26 -19.04 -2.31
N ARG A 173 -13.11 -20.07 -2.28
CA ARG A 173 -12.92 -21.27 -1.45
C ARG A 173 -12.39 -22.36 -2.37
N LYS A 174 -11.10 -22.70 -2.21
CA LYS A 174 -10.35 -23.81 -2.83
C LYS A 174 -10.85 -24.35 -4.17
#